data_AF-A0A5C8AAG8-F1
#
_entry.id   AF-A0A5C8AAG8-F1
#
_cell.length_a   1.000
_cell.length_b   1.000
_cell.length_c   1.000
_cell.angle_alpha   90.00
_cell.angle_beta   90.00
_cell.angle_gamma   90.00
#
_symmetry.space_group_name_H-M   'P 1'
#
loop_
_entity.id
_entity.type
_entity.pdbx_description
1 polymer ?
#
loop_
_entity_poly.entity_id
_entity_poly.type
_entity_poly.pdbx_seq_one_letter_code
_entity_poly.pdbx_strand_id
1 'polypeptide(L)'
;MLRKMINFFPYSFILLLLKQMTKKDFDVIIIGAGVSGLTAAALLSKSGLKVCVLERHYLIGGYLQGFDRKGFVFDTAIHWLNQCGDQGTVTKVFEYLGKDFPRPITMQSIHQHETKNYSFVLTNNPEELKAQLINDFPHEEAGIEKFFKAARTVADVSNKFPQFFLSNESLSGFEKMTYKLKQLRIIYPIIKYALYGGEKGVEKGLRKFFKDERLLELFCSEPDLLSCLFPIAWAYNKDYQNPPIGGSKVIPEWLESKIEKNGSEVILSAEVTNIGIVNNVFQEVTYKKRHKDYTISANHLIAACDIDTLYNKLLPAEAVPQKLKEKLAKSELYSSSLTISVALDCTAESLGFKDVMLYLFNEETKRTEHISGDPHKSFISILAPTVRDKTLAPEGQGTLNIFVPAWMMYENNWKTKVNEKGEFV
;
A
#
# COMPACT_ATOMS: atom_id res chain seq x y z
N MET A 1 -31.66 -27.20 36.59
CA MET A 1 -30.55 -27.39 37.57
C MET A 1 -29.83 -26.08 37.90
N LEU A 2 -29.49 -25.21 36.92
CA LEU A 2 -28.86 -23.90 37.17
C LEU A 2 -29.69 -22.91 38.03
N ARG A 3 -31.02 -22.88 37.91
CA ARG A 3 -31.88 -21.96 38.71
C ARG A 3 -31.85 -22.22 40.23
N LYS A 4 -31.42 -23.40 40.68
CA LYS A 4 -31.32 -23.73 42.12
C LYS A 4 -29.95 -23.41 42.74
N MET A 5 -28.93 -23.11 41.94
CA MET A 5 -27.60 -22.71 42.45
C MET A 5 -27.49 -21.22 42.78
N ILE A 6 -28.43 -20.40 42.31
CA ILE A 6 -28.40 -18.93 42.47
C ILE A 6 -28.64 -18.48 43.93
N ASN A 7 -29.22 -19.33 44.77
CA ASN A 7 -29.51 -18.99 46.18
C ASN A 7 -28.40 -19.33 47.18
N PHE A 8 -27.26 -19.90 46.74
CA PHE A 8 -26.20 -20.37 47.65
C PHE A 8 -24.94 -19.49 47.68
N PHE A 9 -24.83 -18.50 46.80
CA PHE A 9 -23.68 -17.61 46.75
C PHE A 9 -24.12 -16.15 46.98
N PRO A 10 -23.42 -15.39 47.83
CA PRO A 10 -23.73 -13.98 48.02
C PRO A 10 -23.62 -13.23 46.68
N TYR A 11 -24.46 -12.22 46.48
CA TYR A 11 -24.55 -11.47 45.22
C TYR A 11 -23.19 -10.90 44.77
N SER A 12 -22.32 -10.56 45.73
CA SER A 12 -20.93 -10.16 45.51
C SER A 12 -20.05 -11.26 44.92
N PHE A 13 -20.28 -12.52 45.26
CA PHE A 13 -19.56 -13.69 44.74
C PHE A 13 -20.04 -14.06 43.33
N ILE A 14 -21.33 -13.91 43.05
CA ILE A 14 -21.90 -14.04 41.69
C ILE A 14 -21.38 -12.92 40.79
N LEU A 15 -21.32 -11.68 41.28
CA LEU A 15 -20.70 -10.56 40.56
C LEU A 15 -19.20 -10.78 40.34
N LEU A 16 -18.47 -11.31 41.31
CA LEU A 16 -17.04 -11.64 41.17
C LEU A 16 -16.82 -12.75 40.13
N LEU A 17 -17.66 -13.79 40.14
CA LEU A 17 -17.66 -14.87 39.15
C LEU A 17 -18.04 -14.36 37.76
N LEU A 18 -19.07 -13.51 37.63
CA LEU A 18 -19.42 -12.88 36.35
C LEU A 18 -18.33 -11.93 35.85
N LYS A 19 -17.66 -11.21 36.75
CA LYS A 19 -16.54 -10.30 36.44
C LYS A 19 -15.25 -11.08 36.09
N GLN A 20 -15.06 -12.27 36.65
CA GLN A 20 -14.00 -13.21 36.25
C GLN A 20 -14.33 -13.91 34.92
N MET A 21 -15.59 -14.23 34.66
CA MET A 21 -16.07 -14.83 33.41
C MET A 21 -16.13 -13.84 32.22
N THR A 22 -15.90 -12.54 32.46
CA THR A 22 -15.99 -11.47 31.44
C THR A 22 -14.68 -10.73 31.22
N LYS A 23 -13.60 -11.08 31.94
CA LYS A 23 -12.31 -10.45 31.72
C LYS A 23 -11.69 -11.01 30.44
N LYS A 24 -11.75 -10.20 29.38
CA LYS A 24 -11.08 -10.51 28.11
C LYS A 24 -9.56 -10.53 28.30
N ASP A 25 -8.89 -11.35 27.50
CA ASP A 25 -7.43 -11.45 27.52
C ASP A 25 -6.78 -10.14 27.05
N PHE A 26 -7.39 -9.51 26.04
CA PHE A 26 -6.95 -8.24 25.45
C PHE A 26 -8.15 -7.30 25.23
N ASP A 27 -7.89 -6.01 25.05
CA ASP A 27 -8.92 -5.07 24.60
C ASP A 27 -9.15 -5.21 23.09
N VAL A 28 -8.07 -5.37 22.33
CA VAL A 28 -8.10 -5.47 20.87
C VAL A 28 -7.19 -6.60 20.39
N ILE A 29 -7.70 -7.48 19.53
CA ILE A 29 -6.89 -8.41 18.73
C ILE A 29 -6.75 -7.84 17.32
N ILE A 30 -5.54 -7.91 16.76
CA ILE A 30 -5.21 -7.46 15.41
C ILE A 30 -4.65 -8.66 14.63
N ILE A 31 -5.23 -8.95 13.47
CA ILE A 31 -4.78 -10.04 12.60
C ILE A 31 -3.89 -9.45 11.50
N GLY A 32 -2.59 -9.71 11.56
CA GLY A 32 -1.57 -9.25 10.61
C GLY A 32 -0.67 -8.14 11.17
N ALA A 33 0.64 -8.34 11.07
CA ALA A 33 1.67 -7.38 11.45
C ALA A 33 2.24 -6.62 10.24
N GLY A 34 1.38 -6.30 9.26
CA GLY A 34 1.69 -5.32 8.21
C GLY A 34 1.65 -3.89 8.75
N VAL A 35 2.02 -2.93 7.91
CA VAL A 35 2.08 -1.50 8.28
C VAL A 35 0.77 -0.98 8.91
N SER A 36 -0.39 -1.38 8.39
CA SER A 36 -1.70 -0.99 8.93
C SER A 36 -1.96 -1.57 10.32
N GLY A 37 -1.69 -2.87 10.51
CA GLY A 37 -1.86 -3.57 11.77
C GLY A 37 -0.94 -3.04 12.87
N LEU A 38 0.35 -2.83 12.54
CA LEU A 38 1.33 -2.26 13.47
C LEU A 38 1.02 -0.80 13.80
N THR A 39 0.58 0.00 12.84
CA THR A 39 0.15 1.39 13.09
C THR A 39 -1.05 1.42 14.03
N ALA A 40 -2.06 0.57 13.80
CA ALA A 40 -3.21 0.45 14.70
C ALA A 40 -2.78 0.00 16.11
N ALA A 41 -1.90 -1.00 16.21
CA ALA A 41 -1.39 -1.48 17.49
C ALA A 41 -0.65 -0.39 18.28
N ALA A 42 0.23 0.37 17.61
CA ALA A 42 0.96 1.46 18.22
C ALA A 42 0.01 2.58 18.71
N LEU A 43 -0.97 2.98 17.91
CA LEU A 43 -1.94 4.02 18.28
C LEU A 43 -2.84 3.59 19.46
N LEU A 44 -3.35 2.36 19.43
CA LEU A 44 -4.26 1.84 20.45
C LEU A 44 -3.52 1.58 21.76
N SER A 45 -2.32 1.01 21.71
CA SER A 45 -1.51 0.78 22.91
C SER A 45 -1.04 2.09 23.56
N LYS A 46 -0.66 3.10 22.76
CA LYS A 46 -0.38 4.47 23.25
C LYS A 46 -1.61 5.12 23.91
N SER A 47 -2.81 4.69 23.52
CA SER A 47 -4.07 5.13 24.15
C SER A 47 -4.42 4.33 25.43
N GLY A 48 -3.53 3.46 25.88
CA GLY A 48 -3.67 2.66 27.10
C GLY A 48 -4.41 1.33 26.94
N LEU A 49 -4.71 0.91 25.70
CA LEU A 49 -5.39 -0.36 25.44
C LEU A 49 -4.40 -1.53 25.37
N LYS A 50 -4.81 -2.69 25.88
CA LYS A 50 -4.03 -3.94 25.81
C LYS A 50 -4.27 -4.60 24.44
N VAL A 51 -3.25 -4.65 23.58
CA VAL A 51 -3.38 -5.11 22.18
C VAL A 51 -2.63 -6.42 21.94
N CYS A 52 -3.22 -7.36 21.21
CA CYS A 52 -2.52 -8.54 20.70
C CYS A 52 -2.47 -8.53 19.17
N VAL A 53 -1.27 -8.49 18.59
CA VAL A 53 -1.07 -8.65 17.14
C VAL A 53 -0.68 -10.10 16.85
N LEU A 54 -1.43 -10.76 15.97
CA LEU A 54 -1.15 -12.12 15.51
C LEU A 54 -0.64 -12.09 14.08
N GLU A 55 0.57 -12.60 13.83
CA GLU A 55 1.20 -12.67 12.51
C GLU A 55 1.58 -14.11 12.16
N ARG A 56 1.13 -14.59 11.00
CA ARG A 56 1.41 -15.94 10.51
C ARG A 56 2.88 -16.14 10.16
N HIS A 57 3.55 -15.10 9.68
CA HIS A 57 4.96 -15.14 9.33
C HIS A 57 5.84 -15.08 10.58
N TYR A 58 7.11 -15.50 10.48
CA TYR A 58 8.09 -15.44 11.57
C TYR A 58 8.74 -14.05 11.72
N LEU A 59 8.33 -13.09 10.89
CA LEU A 59 8.81 -11.70 10.87
C LEU A 59 7.61 -10.76 10.67
N ILE A 60 7.71 -9.55 11.20
CA ILE A 60 6.76 -8.45 10.97
C ILE A 60 6.97 -7.78 9.60
N GLY A 61 6.10 -6.82 9.27
CA GLY A 61 6.28 -5.90 8.14
C GLY A 61 5.30 -6.14 6.99
N GLY A 62 4.79 -7.36 6.85
CA GLY A 62 3.91 -7.74 5.75
C GLY A 62 4.58 -7.41 4.41
N TYR A 63 3.92 -6.57 3.60
CA TYR A 63 4.50 -6.13 2.32
C TYR A 63 5.85 -5.41 2.52
N LEU A 64 6.02 -4.60 3.57
CA LEU A 64 7.23 -3.79 3.83
C LEU A 64 8.44 -4.56 4.39
N GLN A 65 8.40 -5.89 4.38
CA GLN A 65 9.44 -6.70 5.02
C GLN A 65 10.76 -6.71 4.22
N GLY A 66 10.68 -6.78 2.89
CA GLY A 66 11.83 -7.10 2.05
C GLY A 66 12.48 -8.43 2.44
N PHE A 67 13.74 -8.63 2.07
CA PHE A 67 14.54 -9.75 2.56
C PHE A 67 16.04 -9.45 2.56
N ASP A 68 16.76 -10.11 3.46
CA ASP A 68 18.22 -10.03 3.55
C ASP A 68 18.86 -11.30 2.97
N ARG A 69 19.91 -11.15 2.16
CA ARG A 69 20.66 -12.29 1.60
C ARG A 69 22.12 -11.95 1.39
N LYS A 70 23.03 -12.70 2.03
CA LYS A 70 24.50 -12.56 1.89
C LYS A 70 25.00 -11.11 2.12
N GLY A 71 24.40 -10.38 3.06
CA GLY A 71 24.75 -8.99 3.36
C GLY A 71 24.07 -7.94 2.47
N PHE A 72 23.25 -8.35 1.51
CA PHE A 72 22.41 -7.45 0.72
C PHE A 72 21.00 -7.38 1.30
N VAL A 73 20.41 -6.18 1.29
CA VAL A 73 19.04 -5.90 1.70
C VAL A 73 18.23 -5.57 0.45
N PHE A 74 17.17 -6.34 0.19
CA PHE A 74 16.29 -6.13 -0.95
C PHE A 74 14.92 -5.65 -0.48
N ASP A 75 14.61 -4.38 -0.76
CA ASP A 75 13.27 -3.84 -0.60
C ASP A 75 12.42 -4.28 -1.79
N THR A 76 11.37 -5.06 -1.53
CA THR A 76 10.51 -5.63 -2.57
C THR A 76 9.18 -4.89 -2.71
N ALA A 77 8.92 -3.87 -1.89
CA ALA A 77 7.58 -3.33 -1.72
C ALA A 77 7.42 -1.87 -2.07
N ILE A 78 8.44 -1.04 -1.83
CA ILE A 78 8.30 0.40 -1.95
C ILE A 78 9.23 0.96 -3.01
N HIS A 79 8.64 1.55 -4.05
CA HIS A 79 9.38 2.37 -5.02
C HIS A 79 9.48 3.84 -4.57
N TRP A 80 8.41 4.35 -3.94
CA TRP A 80 8.34 5.64 -3.27
C TRP A 80 7.20 5.63 -2.23
N LEU A 81 7.22 6.63 -1.36
CA LEU A 81 6.20 6.94 -0.38
C LEU A 81 5.52 8.26 -0.77
N ASN A 82 4.24 8.37 -0.42
CA ASN A 82 3.48 9.62 -0.47
C ASN A 82 3.00 9.97 0.95
N GLN A 83 2.53 11.20 1.15
CA GLN A 83 2.01 11.70 2.42
C GLN A 83 3.01 11.63 3.57
N CYS A 84 4.30 11.54 3.25
CA CYS A 84 5.41 11.49 4.20
C CYS A 84 6.26 12.78 4.23
N GLY A 85 5.85 13.82 3.48
CA GLY A 85 6.39 15.17 3.66
C GLY A 85 5.86 15.85 4.94
N ASP A 86 6.35 17.04 5.27
CA ASP A 86 6.08 17.73 6.55
C ASP A 86 4.59 17.91 6.89
N GLN A 87 3.74 18.03 5.88
CA GLN A 87 2.30 18.25 6.06
C GLN A 87 1.44 17.02 5.77
N GLY A 88 2.09 15.91 5.38
CA GLY A 88 1.45 14.68 4.99
C GLY A 88 0.75 13.96 6.13
N THR A 89 -0.29 13.18 5.81
CA THR A 89 -1.08 12.48 6.83
C THR A 89 -0.27 11.41 7.54
N VAL A 90 0.62 10.71 6.84
CA VAL A 90 1.48 9.66 7.43
C VAL A 90 2.45 10.28 8.41
N THR A 91 3.10 11.40 8.03
CA THR A 91 3.99 12.16 8.92
C THR A 91 3.29 12.56 10.22
N LYS A 92 2.06 13.07 10.15
CA LYS A 92 1.31 13.48 11.36
C LYS A 92 1.00 12.31 12.28
N VAL A 93 0.62 11.16 11.72
CA VAL A 93 0.40 9.93 12.50
C VAL A 93 1.72 9.48 13.15
N PHE A 94 2.82 9.49 12.40
CA PHE A 94 4.10 9.05 12.91
C PHE A 94 4.66 10.00 13.97
N GLU A 95 4.55 11.31 13.78
CA GLU A 95 4.93 12.32 14.78
C GLU A 95 4.14 12.20 16.08
N TYR A 96 2.85 11.85 15.99
CA TYR A 96 2.03 11.58 17.16
C TYR A 96 2.53 10.34 17.92
N LEU A 97 2.92 9.28 17.21
CA LEU A 97 3.48 8.07 17.82
C LEU A 97 4.86 8.35 18.46
N GLY A 98 5.75 9.04 17.76
CA GLY A 98 7.06 9.45 18.27
C GLY A 98 7.85 10.31 17.27
N LYS A 99 8.56 11.32 17.76
CA LYS A 99 9.37 12.25 16.91
C LYS A 99 10.61 11.60 16.29
N ASP A 100 10.98 10.41 16.76
CA ASP A 100 12.12 9.59 16.34
C ASP A 100 11.77 8.63 15.19
N PHE A 101 10.65 8.83 14.49
CA PHE A 101 10.29 7.99 13.35
C PHE A 101 11.32 8.09 12.22
N PRO A 102 11.59 6.97 11.52
CA PRO A 102 12.47 6.97 10.35
C PRO A 102 11.91 7.92 9.28
N ARG A 103 12.64 8.99 8.98
CA ARG A 103 12.17 10.04 8.08
C ARG A 103 12.42 9.67 6.61
N PRO A 104 11.38 9.62 5.77
CA PRO A 104 11.55 9.49 4.33
C PRO A 104 12.28 10.70 3.74
N ILE A 105 13.00 10.49 2.65
CA ILE A 105 13.83 11.53 2.02
C ILE A 105 13.15 12.01 0.73
N THR A 106 12.92 13.31 0.57
CA THR A 106 12.30 13.84 -0.66
C THR A 106 13.13 13.50 -1.88
N MET A 107 12.49 12.88 -2.87
CA MET A 107 13.11 12.54 -4.15
C MET A 107 13.46 13.82 -4.93
N GLN A 108 14.64 13.85 -5.55
CA GLN A 108 15.00 14.92 -6.50
C GLN A 108 14.59 14.53 -7.91
N SER A 109 14.92 13.31 -8.32
CA SER A 109 14.49 12.69 -9.58
C SER A 109 13.53 11.55 -9.29
N ILE A 110 12.36 11.57 -9.93
CA ILE A 110 11.24 10.68 -9.62
C ILE A 110 11.24 9.48 -10.56
N HIS A 111 10.98 9.73 -11.84
CA HIS A 111 11.04 8.71 -12.88
C HIS A 111 11.63 9.23 -14.17
N GLN A 112 12.22 8.31 -14.93
CA GLN A 112 12.78 8.55 -16.24
C GLN A 112 12.16 7.56 -17.21
N HIS A 113 11.54 8.08 -18.26
CA HIS A 113 11.00 7.30 -19.36
C HIS A 113 12.02 7.32 -20.50
N GLU A 114 12.56 6.15 -20.81
CA GLU A 114 13.49 5.96 -21.93
C GLU A 114 12.77 5.33 -23.11
N THR A 115 12.86 5.99 -24.26
CA THR A 115 12.46 5.48 -25.57
C THR A 115 13.65 5.60 -26.54
N LYS A 116 13.57 5.01 -27.73
CA LYS A 116 14.63 5.14 -28.74
C LYS A 116 14.86 6.58 -29.17
N ASN A 117 13.81 7.41 -29.11
CA ASN A 117 13.82 8.77 -29.64
C ASN A 117 13.92 9.85 -28.56
N TYR A 118 13.51 9.56 -27.32
CA TYR A 118 13.40 10.56 -26.28
C TYR A 118 13.68 9.98 -24.88
N SER A 119 14.23 10.83 -24.01
CA SER A 119 14.34 10.58 -22.58
C SER A 119 13.65 11.71 -21.83
N PHE A 120 12.63 11.39 -21.03
CA PHE A 120 11.92 12.36 -20.20
C PHE A 120 12.12 12.06 -18.73
N VAL A 121 12.50 13.08 -17.97
CA VAL A 121 12.72 12.96 -16.53
C VAL A 121 11.73 13.83 -15.79
N LEU A 122 10.91 13.24 -14.92
CA LEU A 122 10.17 14.00 -13.92
C LEU A 122 11.05 14.17 -12.69
N THR A 123 11.33 15.42 -12.35
CA THR A 123 11.99 15.80 -11.10
C THR A 123 10.97 16.35 -10.11
N ASN A 124 11.41 16.68 -8.90
CA ASN A 124 10.59 17.42 -7.94
C ASN A 124 10.32 18.89 -8.33
N ASN A 125 10.80 19.31 -9.50
CA ASN A 125 10.47 20.58 -10.14
C ASN A 125 9.82 20.32 -11.50
N PRO A 126 8.49 20.12 -11.56
CA PRO A 126 7.80 19.81 -12.81
C PRO A 126 7.97 20.85 -13.93
N GLU A 127 8.37 22.09 -13.60
CA GLU A 127 8.63 23.11 -14.61
C GLU A 127 9.83 22.76 -15.51
N GLU A 128 10.77 21.92 -15.04
CA GLU A 128 11.88 21.41 -15.85
C GLU A 128 11.37 20.47 -16.96
N LEU A 129 10.53 19.50 -16.61
CA LEU A 129 9.90 18.62 -17.58
C LEU A 129 9.02 19.42 -18.55
N LYS A 130 8.27 20.40 -18.04
CA LYS A 130 7.46 21.30 -18.88
C LYS A 130 8.32 22.03 -19.92
N ALA A 131 9.42 22.64 -19.48
CA ALA A 131 10.33 23.37 -20.36
C ALA A 131 10.98 22.45 -21.41
N GLN A 132 11.39 21.24 -21.01
CA GLN A 132 11.91 20.24 -21.92
C GLN A 132 10.87 19.86 -22.98
N LEU A 133 9.63 19.56 -22.58
CA LEU A 133 8.56 19.21 -23.52
C LEU A 133 8.23 20.35 -24.49
N ILE A 134 8.25 21.61 -24.04
CA ILE A 134 8.03 22.76 -24.93
C ILE A 134 9.18 22.91 -25.92
N ASN A 135 10.43 22.71 -25.48
CA ASN A 135 11.59 22.74 -26.37
C ASN A 135 11.53 21.64 -27.44
N ASP A 136 11.13 20.43 -27.05
CA ASP A 136 11.09 19.27 -27.94
C ASP A 136 9.84 19.27 -28.85
N PHE A 137 8.74 19.92 -28.40
CA PHE A 137 7.47 20.03 -29.11
C PHE A 137 6.92 21.47 -29.12
N PRO A 138 7.61 22.43 -29.79
CA PRO A 138 7.22 23.84 -29.76
C PRO A 138 5.82 24.09 -30.36
N HIS A 139 5.37 23.26 -31.29
CA HIS A 139 4.01 23.33 -31.85
C HIS A 139 2.90 22.91 -30.87
N GLU A 140 3.26 22.28 -29.74
CA GLU A 140 2.35 21.82 -28.68
C GLU A 140 2.39 22.70 -27.42
N GLU A 141 3.14 23.81 -27.42
CA GLU A 141 3.39 24.66 -26.24
C GLU A 141 2.10 25.00 -25.46
N ALA A 142 1.07 25.49 -26.16
CA ALA A 142 -0.21 25.86 -25.54
C ALA A 142 -0.93 24.65 -24.90
N GLY A 143 -0.76 23.47 -25.48
CA GLY A 143 -1.28 22.20 -24.98
C GLY A 143 -0.57 21.74 -23.71
N ILE A 144 0.75 21.80 -23.73
CA ILE A 144 1.64 21.48 -22.60
C ILE A 144 1.37 22.41 -21.42
N GLU A 145 1.34 23.73 -21.62
CA GLU A 145 1.03 24.70 -20.56
C GLU A 145 -0.34 24.42 -19.91
N LYS A 146 -1.35 24.09 -20.73
CA LYS A 146 -2.68 23.74 -20.25
C LYS A 146 -2.69 22.44 -19.45
N PHE A 147 -1.89 21.45 -19.84
CA PHE A 147 -1.77 20.17 -19.15
C PHE A 147 -1.10 20.34 -17.77
N PHE A 148 0.02 21.07 -17.70
CA PHE A 148 0.70 21.35 -16.43
C PHE A 148 -0.15 22.23 -15.51
N LYS A 149 -0.95 23.16 -16.05
CA LYS A 149 -1.96 23.89 -15.28
C LYS A 149 -3.04 22.96 -14.69
N ALA A 150 -3.46 21.93 -15.44
CA ALA A 150 -4.38 20.91 -14.94
C ALA A 150 -3.72 20.11 -13.81
N ALA A 151 -2.47 19.68 -13.98
CA ALA A 151 -1.72 18.97 -12.94
C ALA A 151 -1.55 19.82 -11.66
N ARG A 152 -1.26 21.13 -11.79
CA ARG A 152 -1.21 22.05 -10.65
C ARG A 152 -2.56 22.19 -9.94
N THR A 153 -3.66 22.19 -10.69
CA THR A 153 -5.02 22.15 -10.09
C THR A 153 -5.25 20.86 -9.31
N VAL A 154 -4.79 19.71 -9.83
CA VAL A 154 -4.83 18.43 -9.11
C VAL A 154 -3.95 18.48 -7.86
N ALA A 155 -2.78 19.12 -7.93
CA ALA A 155 -1.88 19.31 -6.79
C ALA A 155 -2.57 20.08 -5.65
N ASP A 156 -3.17 21.23 -5.96
CA ASP A 156 -3.91 22.06 -4.99
C ASP A 156 -5.08 21.34 -4.33
N VAL A 157 -5.76 20.46 -5.07
CA VAL A 157 -6.86 19.63 -4.57
C VAL A 157 -6.32 18.49 -3.70
N SER A 158 -5.25 17.82 -4.10
CA SER A 158 -4.66 16.70 -3.36
C SER A 158 -4.09 17.11 -1.99
N ASN A 159 -3.58 18.33 -1.85
CA ASN A 159 -3.18 18.90 -0.55
C ASN A 159 -4.34 19.00 0.46
N LYS A 160 -5.59 18.93 -0.01
CA LYS A 160 -6.80 18.96 0.81
C LYS A 160 -7.37 17.58 1.10
N PHE A 161 -6.83 16.51 0.49
CA PHE A 161 -7.26 15.13 0.75
C PHE A 161 -7.14 14.68 2.21
N PRO A 162 -6.19 15.15 3.04
CA PRO A 162 -6.20 14.86 4.47
C PRO A 162 -7.53 15.23 5.17
N GLN A 163 -8.30 16.16 4.59
CA GLN A 163 -9.62 16.55 5.09
C GLN A 163 -10.74 15.55 4.72
N PHE A 164 -10.41 14.44 4.04
CA PHE A 164 -11.33 13.41 3.54
C PHE A 164 -11.36 12.11 4.37
N PHE A 165 -10.47 11.94 5.35
CA PHE A 165 -10.31 10.64 6.03
C PHE A 165 -11.19 10.44 7.27
N LEU A 166 -12.18 11.30 7.54
CA LEU A 166 -13.17 11.00 8.59
C LEU A 166 -14.07 9.83 8.14
N SER A 167 -14.14 8.82 8.99
CA SER A 167 -15.03 7.67 8.83
C SER A 167 -16.50 8.13 8.87
N ASN A 168 -17.29 7.71 7.89
CA ASN A 168 -18.72 8.02 7.85
C ASN A 168 -19.43 7.47 9.09
N GLU A 169 -18.95 6.38 9.65
CA GLU A 169 -19.49 5.70 10.83
C GLU A 169 -19.36 6.54 12.09
N SER A 170 -18.38 7.45 12.16
CA SER A 170 -18.20 8.39 13.28
C SER A 170 -19.05 9.67 13.21
N LEU A 171 -19.78 9.90 12.11
CA LEU A 171 -20.53 11.14 11.87
C LEU A 171 -22.04 10.96 12.08
N SER A 172 -22.68 11.94 12.71
CA SER A 172 -24.15 12.02 12.78
C SER A 172 -24.78 12.32 11.40
N GLY A 173 -26.10 12.20 11.28
CA GLY A 173 -26.81 12.38 10.01
C GLY A 173 -26.58 13.74 9.33
N PHE A 174 -26.64 14.84 10.11
CA PHE A 174 -26.40 16.19 9.60
C PHE A 174 -24.93 16.41 9.22
N GLU A 175 -24.00 15.93 10.06
CA GLU A 175 -22.56 16.02 9.80
C GLU A 175 -22.16 15.25 8.54
N LYS A 176 -22.77 14.09 8.27
CA LYS A 176 -22.57 13.34 7.02
C LYS A 176 -22.91 14.17 5.80
N MET A 177 -24.00 14.92 5.84
CA MET A 177 -24.43 15.75 4.72
C MET A 177 -23.46 16.90 4.49
N THR A 178 -23.12 17.66 5.53
CA THR A 178 -22.17 18.79 5.42
C THR A 178 -20.78 18.32 5.00
N TYR A 179 -20.34 17.16 5.51
CA TYR A 179 -19.08 16.54 5.15
C TYR A 179 -19.03 16.11 3.68
N LYS A 180 -20.07 15.47 3.16
CA LYS A 180 -20.16 15.12 1.73
C LYS A 180 -20.17 16.36 0.82
N LEU A 181 -20.86 17.43 1.21
CA LEU A 181 -20.82 18.69 0.47
C LEU A 181 -19.42 19.31 0.46
N LYS A 182 -18.70 19.26 1.58
CA LYS A 182 -17.30 19.68 1.68
C LYS A 182 -16.40 18.85 0.76
N GLN A 183 -16.55 17.52 0.78
CA GLN A 183 -15.81 16.62 -0.11
C GLN A 183 -16.06 16.96 -1.58
N LEU A 184 -17.34 17.08 -1.96
CA LEU A 184 -17.73 17.43 -3.32
C LEU A 184 -17.11 18.76 -3.77
N ARG A 185 -17.15 19.79 -2.92
CA ARG A 185 -16.54 21.10 -3.20
C ARG A 185 -15.03 21.01 -3.45
N ILE A 186 -14.32 20.14 -2.72
CA ILE A 186 -12.89 19.96 -2.88
C ILE A 186 -12.57 19.19 -4.17
N ILE A 187 -13.31 18.13 -4.50
CA ILE A 187 -13.06 17.32 -5.72
C ILE A 187 -13.62 17.95 -7.01
N TYR A 188 -14.55 18.91 -6.89
CA TYR A 188 -15.22 19.52 -8.04
C TYR A 188 -14.26 20.02 -9.14
N PRO A 189 -13.12 20.67 -8.85
CA PRO A 189 -12.20 21.14 -9.90
C PRO A 189 -11.60 20.02 -10.76
N ILE A 190 -11.51 18.80 -10.22
CA ILE A 190 -10.88 17.64 -10.86
C ILE A 190 -11.88 16.62 -11.39
N ILE A 191 -13.17 16.71 -11.02
CA ILE A 191 -14.20 15.71 -11.39
C ILE A 191 -14.33 15.53 -12.91
N LYS A 192 -14.11 16.59 -13.69
CA LYS A 192 -14.13 16.54 -15.16
C LYS A 192 -13.04 15.64 -15.76
N TYR A 193 -11.93 15.44 -15.05
CA TYR A 193 -10.85 14.55 -15.49
C TYR A 193 -11.18 13.09 -15.19
N ALA A 194 -11.91 12.81 -14.11
CA ALA A 194 -12.38 11.46 -13.75
C ALA A 194 -13.34 10.84 -14.79
N LEU A 195 -13.89 11.65 -15.70
CA LEU A 195 -14.76 11.18 -16.78
C LEU A 195 -13.99 10.48 -17.93
N TYR A 196 -12.66 10.46 -17.88
CA TYR A 196 -11.78 9.92 -18.92
C TYR A 196 -11.08 8.63 -18.47
N GLY A 197 -11.87 7.63 -18.05
CA GLY A 197 -11.39 6.31 -17.66
C GLY A 197 -11.36 5.30 -18.81
N GLY A 198 -10.44 4.35 -18.76
CA GLY A 198 -10.27 3.29 -19.75
C GLY A 198 -9.59 3.77 -21.03
N GLU A 199 -9.23 2.84 -21.92
CA GLU A 199 -8.37 3.09 -23.09
C GLU A 199 -8.84 4.26 -23.97
N LYS A 200 -10.09 4.23 -24.41
CA LYS A 200 -10.67 5.31 -25.24
C LYS A 200 -10.88 6.60 -24.43
N GLY A 201 -11.01 6.49 -23.11
CA GLY A 201 -11.18 7.62 -22.21
C GLY A 201 -9.89 8.41 -22.06
N VAL A 202 -8.79 7.74 -21.70
CA VAL A 202 -7.49 8.38 -21.47
C VAL A 202 -6.98 9.08 -22.73
N GLU A 203 -7.04 8.42 -23.89
CA GLU A 203 -6.59 9.02 -25.15
C GLU A 203 -7.45 10.25 -25.51
N LYS A 204 -8.77 10.14 -25.41
CA LYS A 204 -9.69 11.27 -25.62
C LYS A 204 -9.42 12.42 -24.64
N GLY A 205 -9.02 12.10 -23.42
CA GLY A 205 -8.64 13.05 -22.39
C GLY A 205 -7.35 13.79 -22.75
N LEU A 206 -6.29 13.06 -23.11
CA LEU A 206 -5.00 13.60 -23.51
C LEU A 206 -5.09 14.41 -24.81
N ARG A 207 -5.91 13.99 -25.78
CA ARG A 207 -6.16 14.74 -27.03
C ARG A 207 -6.79 16.13 -26.83
N LYS A 208 -7.23 16.47 -25.62
CA LYS A 208 -7.65 17.84 -25.26
C LYS A 208 -6.47 18.77 -24.96
N PHE A 209 -5.29 18.20 -24.80
CA PHE A 209 -4.04 18.88 -24.52
C PHE A 209 -3.07 18.73 -25.69
N PHE A 210 -2.88 17.51 -26.19
CA PHE A 210 -1.86 17.18 -27.19
C PHE A 210 -2.46 16.74 -28.52
N LYS A 211 -1.87 17.12 -29.65
CA LYS A 211 -2.22 16.56 -30.97
C LYS A 211 -1.16 15.58 -31.47
N ASP A 212 0.10 15.77 -31.10
CA ASP A 212 1.23 14.91 -31.43
C ASP A 212 1.14 13.55 -30.74
N GLU A 213 1.19 12.46 -31.52
CA GLU A 213 1.11 11.09 -31.00
C GLU A 213 2.26 10.77 -30.03
N ARG A 214 3.44 11.36 -30.25
CA ARG A 214 4.62 11.14 -29.40
C ARG A 214 4.42 11.62 -27.97
N LEU A 215 3.60 12.67 -27.76
CA LEU A 215 3.23 13.13 -26.42
C LEU A 215 2.20 12.22 -25.74
N LEU A 216 1.36 11.53 -26.51
CA LEU A 216 0.41 10.55 -25.99
C LEU A 216 1.13 9.29 -25.51
N GLU A 217 2.21 8.90 -26.20
CA GLU A 217 3.06 7.76 -25.85
C GLU A 217 3.76 7.91 -24.49
N LEU A 218 4.00 9.15 -24.03
CA LEU A 218 4.61 9.41 -22.70
C LEU A 218 3.79 8.85 -21.54
N PHE A 219 2.48 8.80 -21.71
CA PHE A 219 1.55 8.35 -20.69
C PHE A 219 1.10 6.91 -20.95
N CYS A 220 1.98 6.10 -21.55
CA CYS A 220 1.56 4.81 -22.06
C CYS A 220 1.16 3.80 -20.98
N SER A 221 1.77 3.88 -19.80
CA SER A 221 1.44 3.08 -18.63
C SER A 221 0.12 3.46 -17.95
N GLU A 222 -0.48 4.61 -18.27
CA GLU A 222 -1.57 5.17 -17.47
C GLU A 222 -2.97 4.72 -17.95
N PRO A 223 -3.82 4.19 -17.04
CA PRO A 223 -5.13 3.66 -17.41
C PRO A 223 -6.21 4.75 -17.60
N ASP A 224 -5.98 5.96 -17.09
CA ASP A 224 -6.93 7.07 -17.10
C ASP A 224 -6.22 8.44 -17.03
N LEU A 225 -6.95 9.53 -17.34
CA LEU A 225 -6.38 10.88 -17.39
C LEU A 225 -5.92 11.41 -16.02
N LEU A 226 -6.55 11.01 -14.91
CA LEU A 226 -6.09 11.41 -13.59
C LEU A 226 -4.75 10.76 -13.26
N SER A 227 -4.57 9.50 -13.65
CA SER A 227 -3.29 8.77 -13.52
C SER A 227 -2.16 9.43 -14.32
N CYS A 228 -2.45 10.11 -15.44
CA CYS A 228 -1.47 10.99 -16.13
C CYS A 228 -1.11 12.26 -15.34
N LEU A 229 -2.07 12.83 -14.60
CA LEU A 229 -1.92 14.14 -13.95
C LEU A 229 -1.35 14.04 -12.52
N PHE A 230 -1.68 12.97 -11.80
CA PHE A 230 -1.30 12.78 -10.39
C PHE A 230 0.22 12.73 -10.18
N PRO A 231 1.02 12.05 -11.02
CA PRO A 231 2.47 12.05 -10.85
C PRO A 231 3.07 13.46 -10.87
N ILE A 232 2.68 14.27 -11.86
CA ILE A 232 3.12 15.67 -11.96
C ILE A 232 2.58 16.50 -10.77
N ALA A 233 1.34 16.24 -10.35
CA ALA A 233 0.73 16.91 -9.20
C ALA A 233 1.45 16.62 -7.88
N TRP A 234 1.85 15.36 -7.65
CA TRP A 234 2.63 14.96 -6.49
C TRP A 234 4.03 15.56 -6.54
N ALA A 235 4.65 15.65 -7.71
CA ALA A 235 5.92 16.34 -7.88
C ALA A 235 5.83 17.84 -7.51
N TYR A 236 4.77 18.55 -7.94
CA TYR A 236 4.51 19.93 -7.52
C TYR A 236 4.40 20.09 -5.99
N ASN A 237 3.79 19.11 -5.33
CA ASN A 237 3.63 19.08 -3.88
C ASN A 237 4.88 18.55 -3.14
N LYS A 238 5.93 18.14 -3.86
CA LYS A 238 7.08 17.42 -3.31
C LYS A 238 6.67 16.17 -2.53
N ASP A 239 5.57 15.53 -2.96
CA ASP A 239 4.96 14.39 -2.29
C ASP A 239 5.51 13.05 -2.76
N TYR A 240 6.77 13.02 -3.20
CA TYR A 240 7.52 11.81 -3.52
C TYR A 240 8.68 11.67 -2.54
N GLN A 241 8.66 10.61 -1.74
CA GLN A 241 9.72 10.33 -0.78
C GLN A 241 10.33 8.95 -1.00
N ASN A 242 11.65 8.88 -0.96
CA ASN A 242 12.39 7.63 -0.85
C ASN A 242 12.11 6.99 0.51
N PRO A 243 12.13 5.64 0.59
CA PRO A 243 12.20 4.96 1.87
C PRO A 243 13.31 5.53 2.76
N PRO A 244 13.15 5.51 4.09
CA PRO A 244 14.22 5.91 5.00
C PRO A 244 15.47 5.03 4.81
N ILE A 245 16.62 5.53 5.27
CA ILE A 245 17.87 4.75 5.31
C ILE A 245 17.65 3.44 6.09
N GLY A 246 18.09 2.32 5.52
CA GLY A 246 17.83 0.95 5.96
C GLY A 246 16.71 0.25 5.16
N GLY A 247 16.05 0.95 4.22
CA GLY A 247 14.96 0.42 3.39
C GLY A 247 13.61 0.40 4.12
N SER A 248 12.57 -0.15 3.49
CA SER A 248 11.21 -0.13 4.04
C SER A 248 11.04 -0.82 5.40
N LYS A 249 11.87 -1.82 5.73
CA LYS A 249 11.79 -2.61 6.97
C LYS A 249 11.95 -1.81 8.25
N VAL A 250 12.61 -0.65 8.19
CA VAL A 250 12.80 0.21 9.36
C VAL A 250 11.48 0.81 9.87
N ILE A 251 10.47 0.94 8.99
CA ILE A 251 9.15 1.46 9.35
C ILE A 251 8.39 0.48 10.26
N PRO A 252 8.17 -0.80 9.88
CA PRO A 252 7.50 -1.75 10.76
C PRO A 252 8.29 -2.05 12.03
N GLU A 253 9.63 -2.10 11.99
CA GLU A 253 10.47 -2.23 13.19
C GLU A 253 10.25 -1.06 14.17
N TRP A 254 10.24 0.16 13.64
CA TRP A 254 9.95 1.34 14.46
C TRP A 254 8.51 1.31 15.00
N LEU A 255 7.51 0.95 14.19
CA LEU A 255 6.12 0.86 14.65
C LEU A 255 5.95 -0.19 15.76
N GLU A 256 6.59 -1.36 15.63
CA GLU A 256 6.60 -2.37 16.69
C GLU A 256 7.22 -1.81 17.98
N SER A 257 8.31 -1.05 17.87
CA SER A 257 8.93 -0.40 19.04
C SER A 257 8.02 0.60 19.76
N LYS A 258 6.98 1.12 19.08
CA LYS A 258 5.99 2.04 19.66
C LYS A 258 4.80 1.34 20.30
N ILE A 259 4.72 0.01 20.20
CA ILE A 259 3.68 -0.75 20.91
C ILE A 259 4.05 -0.82 22.40
N GLU A 260 3.24 -0.20 23.25
CA GLU A 260 3.48 -0.19 24.70
C GLU A 260 3.31 -1.59 25.30
N LYS A 261 4.35 -2.09 25.97
CA LYS A 261 4.38 -3.44 26.60
C LYS A 261 3.53 -3.57 27.87
N ASN A 262 2.52 -2.71 28.04
CA ASN A 262 1.56 -2.72 29.15
C ASN A 262 0.54 -3.88 29.00
N GLY A 263 1.06 -5.10 28.84
CA GLY A 263 0.30 -6.29 28.50
C GLY A 263 0.02 -6.46 27.01
N SER A 264 0.43 -5.54 26.14
CA SER A 264 0.34 -5.74 24.69
C SER A 264 1.42 -6.68 24.17
N GLU A 265 1.10 -7.47 23.16
CA GLU A 265 1.97 -8.50 22.60
C GLU A 265 1.90 -8.53 21.07
N VAL A 266 3.04 -8.88 20.44
CA VAL A 266 3.13 -9.25 19.03
C VAL A 266 3.56 -10.72 18.96
N ILE A 267 2.68 -11.58 18.47
CA ILE A 267 2.88 -13.02 18.42
C ILE A 267 3.12 -13.43 16.97
N LEU A 268 4.38 -13.72 16.66
CA LEU A 268 4.81 -14.23 15.35
C LEU A 268 4.61 -15.73 15.22
N SER A 269 4.61 -16.22 13.97
CA SER A 269 4.33 -17.61 13.61
C SER A 269 3.00 -18.11 14.21
N ALA A 270 2.02 -17.22 14.27
CA ALA A 270 0.67 -17.43 14.78
C ALA A 270 -0.32 -17.29 13.63
N GLU A 271 -0.66 -18.42 13.02
CA GLU A 271 -1.66 -18.46 11.95
C GLU A 271 -3.05 -18.45 12.57
N VAL A 272 -3.80 -17.37 12.39
CA VAL A 272 -5.21 -17.34 12.77
C VAL A 272 -5.99 -18.29 11.88
N THR A 273 -6.77 -19.17 12.49
CA THR A 273 -7.54 -20.21 11.79
C THR A 273 -9.04 -19.99 11.90
N ASN A 274 -9.52 -19.28 12.92
CA ASN A 274 -10.95 -19.06 13.13
C ASN A 274 -11.24 -17.79 13.95
N ILE A 275 -12.34 -17.11 13.61
CA ILE A 275 -12.89 -15.98 14.38
C ILE A 275 -14.22 -16.41 15.01
N GLY A 276 -14.30 -16.37 16.34
CA GLY A 276 -15.50 -16.71 17.10
C GLY A 276 -16.49 -15.55 17.15
N ILE A 277 -17.70 -15.77 16.64
CA ILE A 277 -18.84 -14.83 16.70
C ILE A 277 -20.03 -15.53 17.36
N VAL A 278 -20.62 -14.88 18.35
CA VAL A 278 -21.82 -15.35 19.04
C VAL A 278 -22.86 -14.23 19.02
N ASN A 279 -24.08 -14.52 18.57
CA ASN A 279 -25.17 -13.53 18.45
C ASN A 279 -24.74 -12.25 17.71
N ASN A 280 -24.00 -12.39 16.60
CA ASN A 280 -23.41 -11.29 15.81
C ASN A 280 -22.42 -10.40 16.56
N VAL A 281 -21.86 -10.87 17.68
CA VAL A 281 -20.83 -10.16 18.44
C VAL A 281 -19.54 -10.99 18.44
N PHE A 282 -18.43 -10.36 18.08
CA PHE A 282 -17.10 -10.94 18.17
C PHE A 282 -16.77 -11.35 19.62
N GLN A 283 -16.15 -12.51 19.79
CA GLN A 283 -15.80 -13.03 21.12
C GLN A 283 -14.31 -13.31 21.28
N GLU A 284 -13.73 -14.01 20.31
CA GLU A 284 -12.41 -14.62 20.42
C GLU A 284 -11.82 -14.96 19.05
N VAL A 285 -10.52 -15.24 19.05
CA VAL A 285 -9.76 -15.72 17.88
C VAL A 285 -9.03 -17.00 18.27
N THR A 286 -9.08 -18.00 17.39
CA THR A 286 -8.26 -19.20 17.49
C THR A 286 -7.10 -19.11 16.49
N TYR A 287 -5.89 -19.40 16.95
CA TYR A 287 -4.69 -19.41 16.13
C TYR A 287 -3.80 -20.61 16.42
N LYS A 288 -3.03 -21.02 15.41
CA LYS A 288 -2.09 -22.12 15.48
C LYS A 288 -0.66 -21.61 15.57
N LYS A 289 0.11 -22.15 16.51
CA LYS A 289 1.55 -21.87 16.66
C LYS A 289 2.27 -23.12 17.13
N ARG A 290 3.34 -23.51 16.43
CA ARG A 290 4.11 -24.75 16.72
C ARG A 290 3.22 -25.99 16.83
N HIS A 291 2.31 -26.16 15.88
CA HIS A 291 1.34 -27.27 15.81
C HIS A 291 0.35 -27.39 16.98
N LYS A 292 0.21 -26.35 17.81
CA LYS A 292 -0.79 -26.27 18.87
C LYS A 292 -1.77 -25.14 18.58
N ASP A 293 -3.03 -25.36 18.95
CA ASP A 293 -4.08 -24.36 18.86
C ASP A 293 -4.19 -23.59 20.18
N TYR A 294 -4.40 -22.29 20.06
CA TYR A 294 -4.59 -21.35 21.15
C TYR A 294 -5.82 -20.52 20.86
N THR A 295 -6.59 -20.19 21.90
CA THR A 295 -7.74 -19.29 21.80
C THR A 295 -7.54 -18.13 22.75
N ILE A 296 -7.72 -16.91 22.24
CA ILE A 296 -7.64 -15.68 23.02
C ILE A 296 -8.87 -14.80 22.75
N SER A 297 -9.31 -14.09 23.77
CA SER A 297 -10.53 -13.30 23.77
C SER A 297 -10.24 -11.79 23.79
N ALA A 298 -11.05 -11.00 23.10
CA ALA A 298 -10.98 -9.53 23.15
C ALA A 298 -12.35 -8.86 23.02
N ASN A 299 -12.39 -7.55 23.31
CA ASN A 299 -13.58 -6.72 23.08
C ASN A 299 -13.74 -6.36 21.60
N HIS A 300 -12.63 -6.13 20.91
CA HIS A 300 -12.60 -5.72 19.51
C HIS A 300 -11.62 -6.54 18.68
N LEU A 301 -11.90 -6.60 17.38
CA LEU A 301 -11.07 -7.23 16.37
C LEU A 301 -10.76 -6.23 15.26
N ILE A 302 -9.50 -6.13 14.87
CA ILE A 302 -9.07 -5.47 13.65
C ILE A 302 -8.44 -6.52 12.73
N ALA A 303 -9.09 -6.80 11.61
CA ALA A 303 -8.52 -7.65 10.58
C ALA A 303 -7.68 -6.81 9.63
N ALA A 304 -6.36 -6.85 9.78
CA ALA A 304 -5.38 -6.24 8.89
C ALA A 304 -4.81 -7.25 7.86
N CYS A 305 -5.56 -8.32 7.60
CA CYS A 305 -5.27 -9.33 6.59
C CYS A 305 -6.07 -9.08 5.30
N ASP A 306 -5.80 -9.88 4.26
CA ASP A 306 -6.52 -9.78 3.00
C ASP A 306 -8.01 -10.13 3.14
N ILE A 307 -8.83 -9.44 2.34
CA ILE A 307 -10.30 -9.51 2.39
C ILE A 307 -10.80 -10.93 2.09
N ASP A 308 -10.17 -11.64 1.15
CA ASP A 308 -10.54 -13.02 0.83
C ASP A 308 -10.33 -13.94 2.03
N THR A 309 -9.16 -13.90 2.66
CA THR A 309 -8.86 -14.68 3.86
C THR A 309 -9.83 -14.36 4.99
N LEU A 310 -10.12 -13.09 5.24
CA LEU A 310 -11.07 -12.70 6.28
C LEU A 310 -12.47 -13.28 6.05
N TYR A 311 -13.07 -13.00 4.89
CA TYR A 311 -14.49 -13.28 4.65
C TYR A 311 -14.77 -14.71 4.16
N ASN A 312 -13.83 -15.35 3.47
CA ASN A 312 -14.02 -16.71 2.96
C ASN A 312 -13.40 -17.80 3.84
N LYS A 313 -12.41 -17.48 4.69
CA LYS A 313 -11.68 -18.49 5.47
C LYS A 313 -11.82 -18.33 6.99
N LEU A 314 -11.72 -17.11 7.52
CA LEU A 314 -11.64 -16.89 8.97
C LEU A 314 -13.00 -16.63 9.63
N LEU A 315 -13.90 -15.92 8.96
CA LEU A 315 -15.22 -15.63 9.49
C LEU A 315 -16.19 -16.81 9.31
N PRO A 316 -17.08 -17.08 10.28
CA PRO A 316 -18.16 -18.03 10.11
C PRO A 316 -19.02 -17.66 8.91
N ALA A 317 -19.37 -18.65 8.08
CA ALA A 317 -20.11 -18.43 6.83
C ALA A 317 -21.43 -17.65 7.06
N GLU A 318 -22.09 -17.89 8.17
CA GLU A 318 -23.35 -17.25 8.60
C GLU A 318 -23.19 -15.76 8.91
N ALA A 319 -21.99 -15.34 9.33
CA ALA A 319 -21.69 -13.96 9.71
C ALA A 319 -21.37 -13.06 8.50
N VAL A 320 -21.21 -13.65 7.31
CA VAL A 320 -20.78 -12.93 6.10
C VAL A 320 -21.97 -12.76 5.15
N PRO A 321 -22.39 -11.51 4.85
CA PRO A 321 -23.51 -11.27 3.95
C PRO A 321 -23.30 -11.90 2.56
N GLN A 322 -24.31 -12.60 2.06
CA GLN A 322 -24.24 -13.27 0.75
C GLN A 322 -23.85 -12.33 -0.40
N LYS A 323 -24.41 -11.11 -0.40
CA LYS A 323 -24.08 -10.07 -1.38
C LYS A 323 -22.60 -9.69 -1.38
N LEU A 324 -21.93 -9.73 -0.22
CA LEU A 324 -20.51 -9.47 -0.12
C LEU A 324 -19.71 -10.63 -0.73
N LYS A 325 -20.07 -11.88 -0.42
CA LYS A 325 -19.43 -13.07 -1.03
C LYS A 325 -19.51 -13.06 -2.55
N GLU A 326 -20.69 -12.77 -3.09
CA GLU A 326 -20.91 -12.66 -4.54
C GLU A 326 -20.09 -11.53 -5.16
N LYS A 327 -19.98 -10.39 -4.49
CA LYS A 327 -19.16 -9.27 -4.95
C LYS A 327 -17.68 -9.66 -4.96
N LEU A 328 -17.19 -10.33 -3.91
CA LEU A 328 -15.79 -10.80 -3.84
C LEU A 328 -15.49 -11.80 -4.95
N ALA A 329 -16.37 -12.78 -5.17
CA ALA A 329 -16.18 -13.79 -6.21
C ALA A 329 -16.16 -13.20 -7.64
N LYS A 330 -16.81 -12.05 -7.86
CA LYS A 330 -16.86 -11.35 -9.15
C LYS A 330 -15.84 -10.22 -9.29
N SER A 331 -15.08 -9.92 -8.22
CA SER A 331 -14.13 -8.81 -8.26
C SER A 331 -12.92 -9.21 -9.09
N GLU A 332 -12.55 -8.36 -10.06
CA GLU A 332 -11.34 -8.55 -10.84
C GLU A 332 -10.12 -8.18 -9.98
N LEU A 333 -9.12 -9.06 -9.99
CA LEU A 333 -7.82 -8.78 -9.38
C LEU A 333 -6.98 -7.94 -10.36
N TYR A 334 -6.20 -7.02 -9.81
CA TYR A 334 -5.17 -6.32 -10.57
C TYR A 334 -4.02 -7.28 -10.91
N SER A 335 -3.25 -6.96 -11.95
CA SER A 335 -2.05 -7.72 -12.30
C SER A 335 -1.05 -7.68 -11.14
N SER A 336 -0.44 -8.84 -10.86
CA SER A 336 0.65 -8.92 -9.90
C SER A 336 1.94 -8.45 -10.59
N SER A 337 3.09 -8.88 -10.09
CA SER A 337 4.37 -8.60 -10.70
C SER A 337 5.34 -9.76 -10.58
N LEU A 338 6.27 -9.82 -11.54
CA LEU A 338 7.55 -10.49 -11.40
C LEU A 338 8.57 -9.45 -10.93
N THR A 339 9.24 -9.74 -9.81
CA THR A 339 10.35 -8.90 -9.32
C THR A 339 11.63 -9.72 -9.31
N ILE A 340 12.69 -9.17 -9.91
CA ILE A 340 14.04 -9.74 -9.94
C ILE A 340 14.95 -8.82 -9.12
N SER A 341 15.49 -9.36 -8.03
CA SER A 341 16.43 -8.68 -7.16
C SER A 341 17.86 -9.15 -7.46
N VAL A 342 18.73 -8.22 -7.84
CA VAL A 342 20.09 -8.49 -8.31
C VAL A 342 21.10 -7.89 -7.33
N ALA A 343 22.00 -8.71 -6.81
CA ALA A 343 23.20 -8.26 -6.11
C ALA A 343 24.31 -7.98 -7.13
N LEU A 344 24.95 -6.82 -7.04
CA LEU A 344 26.08 -6.42 -7.87
C LEU A 344 27.38 -6.51 -7.08
N ASP A 345 28.45 -6.99 -7.70
CA ASP A 345 29.81 -6.98 -7.15
C ASP A 345 30.52 -5.62 -7.32
N CYS A 346 29.82 -4.65 -7.90
CA CYS A 346 30.22 -3.27 -8.10
C CYS A 346 29.09 -2.31 -7.69
N THR A 347 29.35 -1.00 -7.66
CA THR A 347 28.32 -0.01 -7.39
C THR A 347 27.40 0.14 -8.59
N ALA A 348 26.10 0.36 -8.35
CA ALA A 348 25.14 0.58 -9.43
C ALA A 348 25.50 1.82 -10.29
N GLU A 349 26.10 2.85 -9.68
CA GLU A 349 26.56 4.04 -10.39
C GLU A 349 27.69 3.75 -11.39
N SER A 350 28.56 2.76 -11.10
CA SER A 350 29.61 2.37 -12.04
C SER A 350 29.07 1.77 -13.34
N LEU A 351 27.84 1.27 -13.31
CA LEU A 351 27.08 0.78 -14.47
C LEU A 351 26.21 1.87 -15.12
N GLY A 352 26.24 3.10 -14.61
CA GLY A 352 25.50 4.24 -15.12
C GLY A 352 24.10 4.43 -14.52
N PHE A 353 23.69 3.62 -13.53
CA PHE A 353 22.43 3.85 -12.84
C PHE A 353 22.48 5.12 -11.98
N LYS A 354 21.35 5.84 -11.93
CA LYS A 354 21.19 7.11 -11.21
C LYS A 354 20.11 6.99 -10.14
N ASP A 355 19.97 8.02 -9.32
CA ASP A 355 18.87 8.14 -8.36
C ASP A 355 17.55 8.43 -9.09
N VAL A 356 17.02 7.46 -9.83
CA VAL A 356 15.78 7.60 -10.59
C VAL A 356 15.16 6.23 -10.80
N MET A 357 13.83 6.17 -10.88
CA MET A 357 13.15 4.98 -11.34
C MET A 357 13.11 4.99 -12.88
N LEU A 358 13.84 4.07 -13.49
CA LEU A 358 13.93 3.95 -14.93
C LEU A 358 12.79 3.09 -15.45
N TYR A 359 12.04 3.60 -16.42
CA TYR A 359 11.04 2.82 -17.15
C TYR A 359 11.49 2.57 -18.58
N LEU A 360 11.43 1.30 -18.97
CA LEU A 360 11.74 0.83 -20.32
C LEU A 360 10.45 0.31 -20.96
N PHE A 361 10.17 0.79 -22.16
CA PHE A 361 9.00 0.42 -22.94
C PHE A 361 9.42 -0.12 -24.31
N ASN A 362 8.70 -1.13 -24.79
CA ASN A 362 8.78 -1.55 -26.18
C ASN A 362 7.83 -0.72 -27.04
N GLU A 363 8.38 0.19 -27.86
CA GLU A 363 7.61 1.10 -28.73
C GLU A 363 6.69 0.38 -29.73
N GLU A 364 6.98 -0.88 -30.08
CA GLU A 364 6.14 -1.67 -31.00
C GLU A 364 4.89 -2.22 -30.30
N THR A 365 4.87 -2.18 -28.97
CA THR A 365 3.75 -2.67 -28.16
C THR A 365 2.70 -1.59 -28.01
N LYS A 366 1.42 -1.98 -28.05
CA LYS A 366 0.35 -1.01 -27.84
C LYS A 366 0.43 -0.47 -26.42
N ARG A 367 0.12 0.82 -26.29
CA ARG A 367 0.02 1.56 -25.05
C ARG A 367 -0.62 0.75 -23.90
N THR A 368 -1.78 0.15 -24.14
CA THR A 368 -2.54 -0.63 -23.13
C THR A 368 -1.92 -1.96 -22.75
N GLU A 369 -1.05 -2.51 -23.58
CA GLU A 369 -0.43 -3.81 -23.34
C GLU A 369 0.74 -3.73 -22.35
N HIS A 370 1.30 -2.54 -22.13
CA HIS A 370 2.37 -2.32 -21.15
C HIS A 370 2.00 -2.62 -19.70
N ILE A 371 0.71 -2.61 -19.38
CA ILE A 371 0.18 -2.96 -18.05
C ILE A 371 -0.66 -4.25 -18.06
N SER A 372 -0.65 -4.96 -19.18
CA SER A 372 -1.52 -6.12 -19.40
C SER A 372 -1.20 -7.31 -18.51
N GLY A 373 -0.02 -7.35 -17.88
CA GLY A 373 0.46 -8.49 -17.13
C GLY A 373 1.00 -9.64 -17.99
N ASP A 374 1.17 -9.42 -19.30
CA ASP A 374 2.01 -10.25 -20.17
C ASP A 374 3.46 -9.76 -20.08
N PRO A 375 4.40 -10.52 -19.49
CA PRO A 375 5.79 -10.10 -19.30
C PRO A 375 6.53 -9.78 -20.62
N HIS A 376 6.08 -10.28 -21.78
CA HIS A 376 6.71 -9.97 -23.07
C HIS A 376 6.30 -8.60 -23.64
N LYS A 377 5.19 -8.05 -23.15
CA LYS A 377 4.61 -6.77 -23.61
C LYS A 377 4.67 -5.69 -22.54
N SER A 378 4.72 -6.10 -21.29
CA SER A 378 4.67 -5.20 -20.16
C SER A 378 5.92 -4.32 -20.10
N PHE A 379 5.77 -3.12 -19.56
CA PHE A 379 6.93 -2.26 -19.31
C PHE A 379 7.84 -2.91 -18.26
N ILE A 380 9.11 -2.52 -18.27
CA ILE A 380 10.07 -2.91 -17.23
C ILE A 380 10.42 -1.65 -16.44
N SER A 381 10.27 -1.69 -15.12
CA SER A 381 10.85 -0.67 -14.25
C SER A 381 12.10 -1.20 -13.56
N ILE A 382 13.14 -0.36 -13.51
CA ILE A 382 14.41 -0.66 -12.88
C ILE A 382 14.66 0.42 -11.84
N LEU A 383 14.95 -0.03 -10.62
CA LEU A 383 15.40 0.82 -9.53
C LEU A 383 16.74 0.30 -9.02
N ALA A 384 17.66 1.20 -8.69
CA ALA A 384 18.91 0.90 -8.03
C ALA A 384 18.90 1.46 -6.59
N PRO A 385 18.34 0.74 -5.60
CA PRO A 385 18.17 1.25 -4.24
C PRO A 385 19.49 1.74 -3.61
N THR A 386 20.60 1.09 -3.92
CA THR A 386 21.92 1.46 -3.38
C THR A 386 22.47 2.79 -3.90
N VAL A 387 21.86 3.40 -4.92
CA VAL A 387 22.19 4.79 -5.30
C VAL A 387 21.64 5.76 -4.26
N ARG A 388 20.49 5.43 -3.65
CA ARG A 388 19.82 6.21 -2.61
C ARG A 388 20.35 5.90 -1.21
N ASP A 389 20.67 4.63 -0.97
CA ASP A 389 21.04 4.14 0.34
C ASP A 389 22.13 3.07 0.26
N LYS A 390 23.36 3.47 0.61
CA LYS A 390 24.54 2.59 0.61
C LYS A 390 24.47 1.48 1.65
N THR A 391 23.60 1.57 2.65
CA THR A 391 23.50 0.55 3.71
C THR A 391 22.82 -0.74 3.25
N LEU A 392 22.21 -0.74 2.06
CA LEU A 392 21.51 -1.90 1.49
C LEU A 392 22.43 -2.93 0.84
N ALA A 393 23.73 -2.67 0.77
CA ALA A 393 24.73 -3.60 0.23
C ALA A 393 26.06 -3.48 0.99
N PRO A 394 26.95 -4.49 0.88
CA PRO A 394 28.32 -4.36 1.34
C PRO A 394 29.07 -3.20 0.66
N GLU A 395 30.16 -2.74 1.28
CA GLU A 395 30.96 -1.63 0.76
C GLU A 395 31.48 -1.93 -0.66
N GLY A 396 31.35 -0.94 -1.56
CA GLY A 396 31.75 -1.06 -2.98
C GLY A 396 30.77 -1.84 -3.87
N GLN A 397 29.67 -2.36 -3.31
CA GLN A 397 28.69 -3.17 -4.02
C GLN A 397 27.35 -2.45 -4.19
N GLY A 398 26.41 -3.07 -4.91
CA GLY A 398 25.14 -2.45 -5.27
C GLY A 398 23.99 -3.45 -5.37
N THR A 399 22.77 -2.93 -5.48
CA THR A 399 21.57 -3.72 -5.77
C THR A 399 20.77 -3.11 -6.92
N LEU A 400 20.10 -3.98 -7.68
CA LEU A 400 19.04 -3.60 -8.62
C LEU A 400 17.77 -4.37 -8.29
N ASN A 401 16.64 -3.69 -8.43
CA ASN A 401 15.33 -4.29 -8.45
C ASN A 401 14.71 -4.03 -9.83
N ILE A 402 14.38 -5.12 -10.52
CA ILE A 402 13.71 -5.09 -11.82
C ILE A 402 12.29 -5.58 -11.59
N PHE A 403 11.31 -4.78 -11.97
CA PHE A 403 9.90 -5.06 -11.79
C PHE A 403 9.22 -5.12 -13.17
N VAL A 404 8.37 -6.14 -13.35
CA VAL A 404 7.58 -6.34 -14.56
C VAL A 404 6.16 -6.73 -14.16
N PRO A 405 5.12 -5.99 -14.61
CA PRO A 405 3.74 -6.41 -14.43
C PRO A 405 3.51 -7.83 -14.98
N ALA A 406 2.93 -8.71 -14.16
CA ALA A 406 2.70 -10.09 -14.55
C ALA A 406 1.53 -10.74 -13.82
N TRP A 407 0.77 -11.60 -14.50
CA TRP A 407 -0.26 -12.38 -13.83
C TRP A 407 0.34 -13.55 -13.02
N MET A 408 -0.24 -13.83 -11.86
CA MET A 408 0.12 -15.04 -11.10
C MET A 408 -0.12 -16.34 -11.90
N MET A 409 -1.09 -16.33 -12.82
CA MET A 409 -1.44 -17.49 -13.65
C MET A 409 -0.66 -17.57 -14.97
N TYR A 410 0.30 -16.67 -15.20
CA TYR A 410 1.14 -16.70 -16.39
C TYR A 410 1.83 -18.07 -16.55
N GLU A 411 1.95 -18.58 -17.78
CA GLU A 411 2.44 -19.95 -18.08
C GLU A 411 1.98 -21.02 -17.07
N ASN A 412 0.66 -21.18 -16.90
CA ASN A 412 0.07 -22.16 -15.97
C ASN A 412 0.54 -22.02 -14.51
N ASN A 413 0.75 -20.79 -14.03
CA ASN A 413 1.31 -20.48 -12.71
C ASN A 413 2.83 -20.69 -12.64
N TRP A 414 3.53 -20.15 -13.63
CA TRP A 414 4.99 -20.10 -13.72
C TRP A 414 5.66 -21.46 -13.71
N LYS A 415 4.92 -22.54 -14.04
CA LYS A 415 5.38 -23.92 -13.89
C LYS A 415 5.85 -24.23 -12.46
N THR A 416 5.22 -23.61 -11.46
CA THR A 416 5.59 -23.76 -10.05
C THR A 416 4.54 -24.50 -9.23
N LYS A 417 3.35 -24.77 -9.78
CA LYS A 417 2.33 -25.55 -9.07
C LYS A 417 2.51 -27.01 -9.40
N VAL A 418 2.38 -27.86 -8.39
CA VAL A 418 2.42 -29.31 -8.59
C VAL A 418 0.99 -29.77 -8.86
N ASN A 419 0.74 -30.39 -10.03
CA ASN A 419 -0.56 -30.97 -10.34
C ASN A 419 -0.83 -32.25 -9.53
N GLU A 420 -2.03 -32.82 -9.65
CA GLU A 420 -2.42 -34.06 -8.96
C GLU A 420 -1.52 -35.27 -9.30
N LYS A 421 -0.72 -35.18 -10.36
CA LYS A 421 0.25 -36.22 -10.80
C LYS A 421 1.67 -35.97 -10.29
N GLY A 422 1.91 -34.92 -9.51
CA GLY A 422 3.25 -34.59 -9.02
C GLY A 422 4.11 -33.81 -10.01
N GLU A 423 3.55 -33.37 -11.15
CA GLU A 423 4.29 -32.62 -12.17
C GLU A 423 4.17 -31.12 -11.91
N PHE A 424 5.27 -30.39 -12.08
CA PHE A 424 5.24 -28.93 -12.10
C PHE A 424 4.52 -28.45 -13.37
N VAL A 425 3.37 -27.81 -13.18
CA VAL A 425 2.51 -27.20 -14.20
C VAL A 425 2.46 -25.70 -14.06
#